data_AF-A0A9D7RGJ4-F1
#
_entry.id   AF-A0A9D7RGJ4-F1
#
_cell.length_a   1.000
_cell.length_b   1.000
_cell.length_c   1.000
_cell.angle_alpha   90.00
_cell.angle_beta   90.00
_cell.angle_gamma   90.00
#
_symmetry.space_group_name_H-M   'P 1'
#
loop_
_entity.id
_entity.type
_entity.pdbx_description
1 polymer ?
#
loop_
_entity_poly.entity_id
_entity_poly.type
_entity_poly.pdbx_seq_one_letter_code
_entity_poly.pdbx_strand_id
1 'polypeptide(L)'
;MSEFEQVVKEGAQNIGKRFRRLLMWVLLAGILFFLGYIFIYCNFTVSKGTTSGLLTNITYKGVLFKTHEGNLNTGTINFNSNTPPDKMTQAMNGWNFSVPDNHVAQKLDELQGQRVKLFYRKKVQAMPWQGKTNYLVYDVQKL
;
A
#
# COMPACT_ATOMS: atom_id res chain seq x y z
N MET A 1 27.79 -60.45 -7.71
CA MET A 1 27.77 -59.36 -6.71
C MET A 1 27.53 -57.97 -7.33
N SER A 2 27.71 -57.77 -8.64
CA SER A 2 27.55 -56.47 -9.35
C SER A 2 26.09 -56.00 -9.56
N GLU A 3 25.15 -56.92 -9.79
CA GLU A 3 23.76 -56.54 -10.15
C GLU A 3 22.98 -55.96 -8.96
N PHE A 4 23.19 -56.52 -7.76
CA PHE A 4 22.56 -56.01 -6.54
C PHE A 4 23.02 -54.59 -6.21
N GLU A 5 24.31 -54.27 -6.41
CA GLU A 5 24.83 -52.91 -6.25
C GLU A 5 24.26 -51.93 -7.28
N GLN A 6 24.07 -52.36 -8.52
CA GLN A 6 23.47 -51.52 -9.56
C GLN A 6 22.01 -51.20 -9.24
N VAL A 7 21.23 -52.20 -8.83
CA VAL A 7 19.81 -52.00 -8.44
C VAL A 7 19.70 -51.07 -7.23
N VAL A 8 20.59 -51.21 -6.23
CA VAL A 8 20.62 -50.31 -5.06
C VAL A 8 21.01 -48.89 -5.45
N LYS A 9 22.02 -48.70 -6.32
CA LYS A 9 22.45 -47.37 -6.80
C LYS A 9 21.38 -46.70 -7.67
N GLU A 10 20.73 -47.45 -8.56
CA GLU A 10 19.62 -46.94 -9.38
C GLU A 10 18.41 -46.58 -8.52
N GLY A 11 18.06 -47.41 -7.54
CA GLY A 11 17.01 -47.13 -6.55
C GLY A 11 17.30 -45.85 -5.77
N ALA A 12 18.51 -45.71 -5.22
CA ALA A 12 18.95 -44.52 -4.48
C ALA A 12 18.93 -43.25 -5.34
N GLN A 13 19.40 -43.33 -6.60
CA GLN A 13 19.35 -42.19 -7.53
C GLN A 13 17.92 -41.80 -7.91
N ASN A 14 17.03 -42.77 -8.11
CA ASN A 14 15.64 -42.52 -8.44
C ASN A 14 14.86 -41.92 -7.25
N ILE A 15 15.15 -42.37 -6.03
CA ILE A 15 14.61 -41.79 -4.79
C ILE A 15 15.11 -40.35 -4.62
N GLY A 16 16.40 -40.10 -4.81
CA GLY A 16 16.97 -38.74 -4.75
C GLY A 16 16.37 -37.78 -5.79
N LYS A 17 16.16 -38.23 -7.04
CA LYS A 17 15.50 -37.44 -8.09
C LYS A 17 14.04 -37.15 -7.76
N ARG A 18 13.29 -38.13 -7.24
CA ARG A 18 11.89 -37.95 -6.79
C ARG A 18 11.80 -37.01 -5.60
N PHE A 19 12.70 -37.13 -4.63
CA PHE A 19 12.78 -36.25 -3.47
C PHE A 19 13.13 -34.82 -3.86
N ARG A 20 14.12 -34.61 -4.74
CA ARG A 20 14.46 -33.27 -5.27
C ARG A 20 13.28 -32.64 -6.00
N ARG A 21 12.55 -33.42 -6.80
CA ARG A 21 11.34 -32.95 -7.50
C ARG A 21 10.25 -32.57 -6.50
N LEU A 22 9.99 -33.40 -5.49
CA LEU A 22 9.03 -33.11 -4.43
C LEU A 22 9.41 -31.85 -3.65
N LEU A 23 10.68 -31.71 -3.28
CA LEU A 23 11.21 -30.54 -2.59
C LEU A 23 11.03 -29.27 -3.44
N MET A 24 11.30 -29.33 -4.75
CA MET A 24 11.03 -28.21 -5.66
C MET A 24 9.54 -27.83 -5.71
N TRP A 25 8.64 -28.81 -5.78
CA TRP A 25 7.19 -28.54 -5.76
C TRP A 25 6.71 -27.96 -4.43
N VAL A 26 7.24 -28.46 -3.31
CA VAL A 26 6.93 -27.92 -1.97
C VAL A 26 7.44 -26.48 -1.83
N LEU A 27 8.66 -26.20 -2.27
CA LEU A 27 9.20 -24.84 -2.28
C LEU A 27 8.38 -23.91 -3.17
N LEU A 28 8.00 -24.35 -4.37
CA LEU A 28 7.17 -23.57 -5.27
C LEU A 28 5.78 -23.29 -4.67
N ALA A 29 5.15 -24.30 -4.07
CA ALA A 29 3.87 -24.15 -3.38
C ALA A 29 3.99 -23.19 -2.19
N GLY A 30 5.06 -23.28 -1.41
CA GLY A 30 5.34 -22.36 -0.29
C GLY A 30 5.52 -20.91 -0.76
N ILE A 31 6.24 -20.70 -1.85
CA ILE A 31 6.41 -19.37 -2.47
C ILE A 31 5.06 -18.83 -2.95
N LEU A 32 4.27 -19.62 -3.69
CA LEU A 32 2.95 -19.21 -4.16
C LEU A 32 2.01 -18.86 -3.01
N PHE A 33 2.01 -19.67 -1.95
CA PHE A 33 1.21 -19.41 -0.76
C PHE A 33 1.64 -18.10 -0.08
N PHE A 34 2.94 -17.88 0.07
CA PHE A 34 3.48 -16.66 0.67
C PHE A 34 3.15 -15.40 -0.16
N LEU A 35 3.29 -15.45 -1.48
CA LEU A 35 2.90 -14.35 -2.36
C LEU A 35 1.39 -14.10 -2.29
N GLY A 36 0.57 -15.15 -2.29
CA GLY A 36 -0.88 -15.04 -2.15
C GLY A 36 -1.28 -14.40 -0.82
N TYR A 37 -0.65 -14.82 0.27
CA TYR A 37 -0.87 -14.24 1.60
C TYR A 37 -0.52 -12.75 1.65
N ILE A 38 0.66 -12.35 1.17
CA ILE A 38 1.08 -10.94 1.10
C ILE A 38 0.11 -10.14 0.25
N PHE A 39 -0.31 -10.68 -0.90
CA PHE A 39 -1.22 -9.99 -1.80
C PHE A 39 -2.57 -9.71 -1.14
N ILE A 40 -3.13 -10.67 -0.41
CA ILE A 40 -4.39 -10.49 0.33
C ILE A 40 -4.21 -9.49 1.46
N TYR A 41 -3.14 -9.63 2.25
CA TYR A 41 -2.86 -8.77 3.40
C TYR A 41 -2.73 -7.30 2.99
N CYS A 42 -1.94 -7.00 1.95
CA CYS A 42 -1.74 -5.63 1.48
C CYS A 42 -2.98 -5.03 0.82
N ASN A 43 -3.84 -5.84 0.19
CA ASN A 43 -5.07 -5.34 -0.42
C ASN A 43 -6.23 -5.18 0.57
N PHE A 44 -6.08 -5.66 1.80
CA PHE A 44 -7.11 -5.53 2.82
C PHE A 44 -7.32 -4.05 3.21
N THR A 45 -8.57 -3.61 3.13
CA THR A 45 -8.96 -2.24 3.51
C THR A 45 -9.37 -2.23 4.97
N VAL A 46 -8.60 -1.50 5.79
CA VAL A 46 -8.82 -1.37 7.24
C VAL A 46 -10.02 -0.48 7.53
N SER A 47 -10.08 0.68 6.89
CA SER A 47 -11.13 1.65 7.13
C SER A 47 -11.46 2.47 5.90
N LYS A 48 -12.68 3.00 5.88
CA LYS A 48 -13.14 3.98 4.90
C LYS A 48 -13.53 5.23 5.66
N GLY A 49 -13.19 6.39 5.13
CA GLY A 49 -13.46 7.65 5.82
C GLY A 49 -13.51 8.81 4.85
N THR A 50 -13.84 9.97 5.42
CA THR A 50 -13.79 11.25 4.72
C THR A 50 -12.96 12.23 5.51
N THR A 51 -12.23 13.10 4.83
CA THR A 51 -11.56 14.23 5.46
C THR A 51 -11.79 15.48 4.62
N SER A 52 -11.86 16.64 5.26
CA SER A 52 -12.13 17.91 4.60
C SER A 52 -11.04 18.91 4.94
N GLY A 53 -10.62 19.70 3.97
CA GLY A 53 -9.55 20.67 4.17
C GLY A 53 -9.25 21.48 2.92
N LEU A 54 -8.21 22.30 2.99
CA LEU A 54 -7.67 23.04 1.85
C LEU A 54 -6.70 22.14 1.08
N LEU A 55 -6.97 21.89 -0.20
CA LEU A 55 -6.05 21.13 -1.04
C LEU A 55 -4.85 22.02 -1.38
N THR A 56 -3.68 21.66 -0.85
CA THR A 56 -2.48 22.50 -1.00
C THR A 56 -1.71 22.20 -2.28
N ASN A 57 -1.53 20.91 -2.59
CA ASN A 57 -0.73 20.47 -3.72
C ASN A 57 -1.08 19.03 -4.08
N ILE A 58 -1.01 18.70 -5.38
CA ILE A 58 -0.93 17.34 -5.88
C ILE A 58 0.31 17.20 -6.79
N THR A 59 1.11 16.16 -6.58
CA THR A 59 2.36 15.91 -7.32
C THR A 59 2.42 14.49 -7.83
N TYR A 60 2.83 14.32 -9.09
CA TYR A 60 3.13 13.01 -9.64
C TYR A 60 4.59 12.64 -9.38
N LYS A 61 4.84 11.69 -8.49
CA LYS A 61 6.21 11.34 -8.04
C LYS A 61 6.38 9.86 -7.73
N GLY A 62 7.62 9.39 -7.82
CA GLY A 62 8.01 8.01 -7.54
C GLY A 62 9.26 7.60 -8.32
N VAL A 63 9.96 6.55 -7.86
CA VAL A 63 11.20 6.07 -8.47
C VAL A 63 10.91 4.97 -9.51
N LEU A 64 10.33 3.85 -9.05
CA LEU A 64 9.96 2.72 -9.92
C LEU A 64 8.49 2.79 -10.35
N PHE A 65 7.61 3.10 -9.39
CA PHE A 65 6.18 3.31 -9.64
C PHE A 65 5.87 4.77 -9.30
N LYS A 66 5.36 5.50 -10.29
CA LYS A 66 4.94 6.89 -10.09
C LYS A 66 3.46 6.93 -9.72
N THR A 67 3.14 7.65 -8.66
CA THR A 67 1.80 7.81 -8.13
C THR A 67 1.51 9.29 -7.91
N HIS A 68 0.22 9.64 -7.89
CA HIS A 68 -0.21 10.98 -7.54
C HIS A 68 -0.27 11.11 -6.02
N GLU A 69 0.49 12.04 -5.46
CA GLU A 69 0.63 12.26 -4.03
C GLU A 69 0.18 13.67 -3.69
N GLY A 70 -0.84 13.79 -2.85
CA GLY A 70 -1.46 15.05 -2.47
C GLY A 70 -1.25 15.40 -0.99
N ASN A 71 -1.38 16.68 -0.68
CA ASN A 71 -1.37 17.19 0.69
C ASN A 71 -2.61 18.05 0.95
N LEU A 72 -3.38 17.66 1.96
CA LEU A 72 -4.57 18.36 2.42
C LEU A 72 -4.29 19.03 3.75
N ASN A 73 -4.43 20.35 3.81
CA ASN A 73 -4.38 21.06 5.08
C ASN A 73 -5.76 21.02 5.75
N THR A 74 -5.87 20.24 6.82
CA THR A 74 -7.15 20.03 7.54
C THR A 74 -7.50 21.20 8.46
N GLY A 75 -6.58 22.16 8.67
CA GLY A 75 -6.83 23.35 9.50
C GLY A 75 -7.24 23.00 10.94
N THR A 76 -6.81 21.84 11.44
CA THR A 76 -7.17 21.37 12.78
C THR A 76 -6.55 22.27 13.83
N ILE A 77 -7.37 22.75 14.76
CA ILE A 77 -6.91 23.47 15.92
C ILE A 77 -6.28 22.42 16.86
N ASN A 78 -4.98 22.54 17.16
CA ASN A 78 -4.33 21.65 18.11
C ASN A 78 -4.86 21.96 19.52
N PHE A 79 -5.88 21.23 19.97
CA PHE A 79 -6.30 21.20 21.36
C PHE A 79 -5.38 20.27 22.16
N ASN A 80 -4.08 20.56 22.20
CA ASN A 80 -3.24 19.94 23.21
C ASN A 80 -3.53 20.67 24.53
N SER A 81 -4.16 19.97 25.48
CA SER A 81 -4.63 20.48 26.78
C SER A 81 -3.53 21.10 27.65
N ASN A 82 -2.25 20.92 27.29
CA ASN A 82 -1.10 21.51 27.96
C ASN A 82 -0.58 22.80 27.27
N THR A 83 -1.28 23.28 26.23
CA THR A 83 -0.90 24.50 25.50
C THR A 83 -1.72 25.65 26.03
N PRO A 84 -1.11 26.72 26.57
CA PRO A 84 -1.88 27.83 27.13
C PRO A 84 -2.66 28.55 26.01
N PRO A 85 -3.82 29.18 26.32
CA PRO A 85 -4.75 29.70 25.31
C PRO A 85 -4.13 30.76 24.36
N ASP A 86 -3.11 31.45 24.83
CA ASP A 86 -2.29 32.44 24.11
C ASP A 86 -1.33 31.80 23.09
N LYS A 87 -1.10 30.48 23.15
CA LYS A 87 -0.25 29.70 22.24
C LYS A 87 -1.01 28.65 21.44
N MET A 88 -2.33 28.78 21.36
CA MET A 88 -3.20 27.93 20.54
C MET A 88 -2.93 28.23 19.05
N THR A 89 -1.84 27.67 18.54
CA THR A 89 -1.45 27.78 17.15
C THR A 89 -2.36 26.87 16.32
N GLN A 90 -2.98 27.41 15.26
CA GLN A 90 -3.53 26.60 14.19
C GLN A 90 -2.38 25.79 13.60
N ALA A 91 -2.18 24.56 14.06
CA ALA A 91 -1.25 23.68 13.40
C ALA A 91 -1.86 23.29 12.06
N MET A 92 -1.25 23.79 11.00
CA MET A 92 -1.52 23.34 9.64
C MET A 92 -1.00 21.89 9.54
N ASN A 93 -1.77 20.94 10.06
CA ASN A 93 -1.46 19.52 9.94
C ASN A 93 -1.75 19.12 8.49
N GLY A 94 -0.69 19.08 7.68
CA GLY A 94 -0.72 18.56 6.31
C GLY A 94 -0.99 17.07 6.33
N TRP A 95 -2.17 16.67 5.88
CA TRP A 95 -2.56 15.28 5.72
C TRP A 95 -2.15 14.80 4.32
N ASN A 96 -1.16 13.92 4.28
CA ASN A 96 -0.66 13.35 3.03
C ASN A 96 -1.50 12.14 2.61
N PHE A 97 -1.83 12.07 1.32
CA PHE A 97 -2.60 10.99 0.75
C PHE A 97 -2.09 10.64 -0.65
N SER A 98 -2.45 9.44 -1.12
CA SER A 98 -2.08 8.95 -2.44
C SER A 98 -3.33 8.70 -3.28
N VAL A 99 -3.23 8.92 -4.58
CA VAL A 99 -4.33 8.77 -5.53
C VAL A 99 -3.90 7.75 -6.59
N PRO A 100 -4.43 6.52 -6.55
CA PRO A 100 -4.11 5.50 -7.55
C PRO A 100 -4.81 5.74 -8.90
N ASP A 101 -5.94 6.46 -8.91
CA ASP A 101 -6.73 6.73 -10.10
C ASP A 101 -6.37 8.09 -10.72
N ASN A 102 -5.90 8.07 -11.97
CA ASN A 102 -5.52 9.28 -12.70
C ASN A 102 -6.69 10.24 -12.91
N HIS A 103 -7.92 9.75 -13.05
CA HIS A 103 -9.10 10.60 -13.23
C HIS A 103 -9.43 11.38 -11.96
N VAL A 104 -9.27 10.75 -10.79
CA VAL A 104 -9.42 11.44 -9.49
C VAL A 104 -8.29 12.45 -9.29
N ALA A 105 -7.07 12.11 -9.72
CA ALA A 105 -5.93 13.02 -9.65
C ALA A 105 -6.14 14.27 -10.51
N GLN A 106 -6.69 14.15 -11.73
CA GLN A 106 -7.04 15.29 -12.58
C GLN A 106 -8.08 16.20 -11.93
N LYS A 107 -9.16 15.63 -11.37
CA LYS A 107 -10.16 16.41 -10.62
C LYS A 107 -9.53 17.15 -9.44
N LEU A 108 -8.57 16.54 -8.75
CA LEU A 108 -7.86 17.17 -7.64
C LEU A 108 -6.96 18.31 -8.12
N ASP A 109 -6.32 18.17 -9.27
CA ASP A 109 -5.49 19.22 -9.86
C ASP A 109 -6.32 20.46 -10.21
N GLU A 110 -7.52 20.27 -10.79
CA GLU A 110 -8.48 21.35 -11.06
C GLU A 110 -9.01 22.04 -9.78
N LEU A 111 -9.07 21.29 -8.68
CA LEU A 111 -9.53 21.77 -7.38
C LEU A 111 -8.38 22.24 -6.47
N GLN A 112 -7.15 22.32 -6.98
CA GLN A 112 -6.00 22.78 -6.20
C GLN A 112 -6.22 24.20 -5.69
N GLY A 113 -5.86 24.44 -4.42
CA GLY A 113 -6.10 25.71 -3.73
C GLY A 113 -7.53 25.92 -3.26
N GLN A 114 -8.44 24.96 -3.48
CA GLN A 114 -9.83 25.02 -3.01
C GLN A 114 -10.05 24.14 -1.79
N ARG A 115 -11.13 24.42 -1.05
CA ARG A 115 -11.59 23.53 0.02
C ARG A 115 -12.33 22.34 -0.59
N VAL A 116 -11.90 21.15 -0.22
CA VAL A 116 -12.44 19.90 -0.74
C VAL A 116 -12.68 18.90 0.39
N LYS A 117 -13.62 17.99 0.15
CA LYS A 117 -13.87 16.79 0.94
C LYS A 117 -13.35 15.59 0.15
N LEU A 118 -12.39 14.88 0.73
CA LEU A 118 -11.77 13.69 0.15
C LEU A 118 -12.40 12.44 0.74
N PHE A 119 -12.70 11.46 -0.11
CA PHE A 119 -13.11 10.12 0.28
C PHE A 119 -11.93 9.17 0.12
N TYR A 120 -11.55 8.52 1.22
CA TYR A 120 -10.36 7.66 1.22
C TYR A 120 -10.64 6.27 1.78
N ARG A 121 -9.79 5.33 1.40
CA ARG A 121 -9.69 3.98 1.94
C ARG A 121 -8.32 3.80 2.55
N LYS A 122 -8.26 3.48 3.83
CA LYS A 122 -7.01 3.12 4.51
C LYS A 122 -6.73 1.64 4.26
N LYS A 123 -5.65 1.33 3.57
CA LYS A 123 -5.14 -0.04 3.47
C LYS A 123 -4.29 -0.41 4.68
N VAL A 124 -4.15 -1.70 4.97
CA VAL A 124 -3.22 -2.18 6.00
C VAL A 124 -1.80 -1.74 5.64
N GLN A 125 -1.41 -2.05 4.40
CA GLN A 125 -0.14 -1.66 3.83
C GLN A 125 -0.31 -1.48 2.32
N ALA A 126 -0.26 -0.22 1.86
CA ALA A 126 -0.34 0.07 0.43
C ALA A 126 0.89 -0.49 -0.29
N MET A 127 0.65 -1.11 -1.44
CA MET A 127 1.73 -1.54 -2.32
C MET A 127 2.41 -0.34 -2.99
N PRO A 128 3.69 -0.43 -3.37
CA PRO A 128 4.43 0.69 -3.94
C PRO A 128 3.83 1.22 -5.26
N TRP A 129 3.06 0.41 -5.99
CA TRP A 129 2.33 0.85 -7.19
C TRP A 129 0.94 1.44 -6.91
N GLN A 130 0.43 1.36 -5.67
CA GLN A 130 -0.88 1.90 -5.28
C GLN A 130 -0.77 3.29 -4.68
N GLY A 131 0.34 3.60 -4.01
CA GLY A 131 0.56 4.89 -3.38
C GLY A 131 1.70 4.87 -2.39
N LYS A 132 2.26 6.03 -2.08
CA LYS A 132 3.27 6.19 -1.03
C LYS A 132 2.69 6.08 0.38
N THR A 133 1.40 6.40 0.52
CA THR A 133 0.68 6.40 1.81
C THR A 133 -0.35 5.27 1.86
N ASN A 134 -0.74 4.87 3.07
CA ASN A 134 -1.83 3.91 3.26
C ASN A 134 -3.21 4.52 3.01
N TYR A 135 -3.31 5.84 2.81
CA TYR A 135 -4.56 6.56 2.58
C TYR A 135 -4.77 6.76 1.09
N LEU A 136 -5.57 5.88 0.48
CA LEU A 136 -5.87 5.93 -0.94
C LEU A 136 -7.17 6.68 -1.18
N VAL A 137 -7.08 7.85 -1.81
CA VAL A 137 -8.25 8.65 -2.19
C VAL A 137 -8.85 8.09 -3.47
N TYR A 138 -10.16 7.91 -3.46
CA TYR A 138 -10.91 7.37 -4.60
C TYR A 138 -11.99 8.32 -5.10
N ASP A 139 -12.32 9.37 -4.34
CA ASP A 139 -13.27 10.39 -4.77
C ASP A 139 -13.02 11.74 -4.09
N VAL A 140 -13.48 12.81 -4.72
CA VAL A 140 -13.33 14.20 -4.28
C VAL A 140 -14.61 14.98 -4.53
N GLN A 141 -14.99 15.79 -3.54
CA GLN A 141 -16.12 16.71 -3.62
C GLN A 141 -15.66 18.12 -3.24
N LYS A 142 -16.01 19.12 -4.06
CA LYS A 142 -15.78 20.53 -3.75
C LYS A 142 -16.73 21.00 -2.63
N LEU A 143 -16.20 21.78 -1.70
CA LEU A 143 -16.97 22.44 -0.62
C LEU A 143 -17.30 23.90 -0.97
#